data_AF-A0A2T5HMD3-F1
#
_entry.id   AF-A0A2T5HMD3-F1
#
_cell.length_a   1.000
_cell.length_b   1.000
_cell.length_c   1.000
_cell.angle_alpha   90.00
_cell.angle_beta   90.00
_cell.angle_gamma   90.00
#
_symmetry.space_group_name_H-M   'P 1'
#
loop_
_entity.id
_entity.type
_entity.pdbx_description
1 polymer ?
#
loop_
_entity_poly.entity_id
_entity_poly.type
_entity_poly.pdbx_seq_one_letter_code
_entity_poly.pdbx_strand_id
1 'polypeptide(L)'
;MTETTKTHKLLYTLTAVDMDTGHGLRARIDGEREITILLAEDDEEVGRVTIGPDGVPELTILDPDLRTPEDAGKCLKECARGCNGDVLCVAGCALECATIII
;
A
#
# COMPACT_ATOMS: atom_id res chain seq x y z
N MET A 1 12.51 -27.66 27.85
CA MET A 1 12.08 -26.26 27.99
C MET A 1 12.16 -25.66 26.61
N THR A 2 11.02 -25.49 25.94
CA THR A 2 10.93 -24.94 24.59
C THR A 2 10.90 -23.42 24.71
N GLU A 3 12.02 -22.76 24.42
CA GLU A 3 12.08 -21.30 24.27
C GLU A 3 11.13 -20.88 23.15
N THR A 4 10.09 -20.15 23.51
CA THR A 4 9.21 -19.50 22.55
C THR A 4 9.97 -18.29 22.03
N THR A 5 10.67 -18.44 20.91
CA THR A 5 11.32 -17.31 20.22
C THR A 5 10.25 -16.27 19.92
N LYS A 6 10.28 -15.14 20.65
CA LYS A 6 9.40 -14.01 20.35
C LYS A 6 9.86 -13.41 19.04
N THR A 7 9.19 -13.76 17.94
CA THR A 7 9.41 -13.12 16.64
C THR A 7 8.89 -11.68 16.75
N HIS A 8 9.79 -10.71 16.79
CA HIS A 8 9.41 -9.30 16.72
C HIS A 8 9.06 -8.97 15.26
N LYS A 9 7.81 -8.56 15.01
CA LYS A 9 7.37 -8.05 13.69
C LYS A 9 7.41 -6.52 13.76
N LEU A 10 8.32 -5.90 13.00
CA LEU A 10 8.30 -4.46 12.79
C LEU A 10 7.14 -4.14 11.85
N LEU A 11 6.20 -3.31 12.31
CA LEU A 11 5.11 -2.80 11.50
C LEU A 11 5.50 -1.41 11.02
N TYR A 12 5.59 -1.23 9.70
CA TYR A 12 5.80 0.08 9.08
C TYR A 12 4.46 0.56 8.52
N THR A 13 4.09 1.79 8.88
CA THR A 13 2.98 2.50 8.29
C THR A 13 3.46 3.83 7.73
N LEU A 14 3.15 4.07 6.46
CA LEU A 14 3.30 5.38 5.84
C LEU A 14 1.90 6.00 5.75
N THR A 15 1.76 7.29 6.03
CA THR A 15 0.47 7.99 5.98
C THR A 15 0.56 9.18 5.04
N ALA A 16 -0.37 9.28 4.09
CA ALA A 16 -0.60 10.46 3.28
C ALA A 16 -1.90 11.12 3.76
N VAL A 17 -1.90 12.43 3.94
CA VAL A 17 -3.08 13.20 4.38
C VAL A 17 -3.26 14.36 3.41
N ASP A 18 -4.47 14.49 2.87
CA ASP A 18 -4.92 15.69 2.18
C ASP A 18 -5.23 16.76 3.25
N MET A 19 -4.48 17.86 3.22
CA MET A 19 -4.60 18.93 4.21
C MET A 19 -5.87 19.79 4.05
N ASP A 20 -6.48 19.79 2.87
CA ASP A 20 -7.67 20.59 2.58
C ASP A 20 -8.95 19.86 3.03
N THR A 21 -8.98 18.54 2.87
CA THR A 21 -10.15 17.72 3.21
C THR A 21 -10.01 16.98 4.55
N GLY A 22 -8.78 16.79 5.03
CA GLY A 22 -8.48 15.99 6.23
C GLY A 22 -8.53 14.49 6.00
N HIS A 23 -8.87 14.05 4.78
CA HIS A 23 -8.88 12.64 4.41
C HIS A 23 -7.46 12.12 4.22
N GLY A 24 -7.23 10.86 4.57
CA GLY A 24 -5.90 10.29 4.46
C GLY A 24 -5.91 8.81 4.11
N LEU A 25 -4.78 8.35 3.62
CA LEU A 25 -4.53 6.94 3.35
C LEU A 25 -3.30 6.48 4.12
N ARG A 26 -3.31 5.22 4.55
CA ARG A 26 -2.18 4.54 5.16
C ARG A 26 -1.76 3.34 4.31
N ALA A 27 -0.46 3.20 4.05
CA ALA A 27 0.09 1.93 3.58
C ALA A 27 0.64 1.15 4.77
N ARG A 28 0.09 -0.04 5.00
CA ARG A 28 0.58 -1.02 5.96
C ARG A 28 1.37 -2.09 5.21
N ILE A 29 2.62 -2.30 5.60
CA ILE A 29 3.46 -3.35 5.01
C ILE A 29 3.19 -4.66 5.75
N ASP A 30 2.47 -5.57 5.11
CA ASP A 30 2.01 -6.82 5.71
C ASP A 30 3.05 -7.95 5.56
N GLY A 31 3.88 -7.87 4.52
CA GLY A 31 5.01 -8.77 4.26
C GLY A 31 5.97 -8.20 3.21
N GLU A 32 6.95 -9.00 2.79
CA GLU A 32 7.98 -8.58 1.82
C GLU A 32 7.43 -8.25 0.42
N ARG A 33 6.19 -8.64 0.13
CA ARG A 33 5.55 -8.49 -1.18
C ARG A 33 4.10 -8.05 -1.12
N GLU A 34 3.63 -7.67 0.06
CA GLU A 34 2.21 -7.40 0.30
C GLU A 34 2.05 -6.14 1.12
N ILE A 35 1.26 -5.21 0.59
CA ILE A 35 0.97 -3.92 1.20
C ILE A 35 -0.55 -3.74 1.18
N THR A 36 -1.13 -3.34 2.29
CA THR A 36 -2.54 -2.97 2.37
C THR A 36 -2.68 -1.45 2.46
N ILE A 37 -3.57 -0.90 1.65
CA ILE A 37 -3.97 0.51 1.69
C ILE A 37 -5.21 0.63 2.56
N LEU A 38 -5.16 1.54 3.53
CA LEU A 38 -6.16 1.76 4.55
C LEU A 38 -6.66 3.20 4.48
N LEU A 39 -7.92 3.44 4.80
CA LEU A 39 -8.37 4.77 5.21
C LEU A 39 -7.65 5.17 6.50
N ALA A 40 -7.19 6.41 6.60
CA ALA A 40 -6.46 6.87 7.77
C ALA A 40 -7.37 7.06 8.99
N GLU A 41 -8.67 7.26 8.78
CA GLU A 41 -9.68 7.61 9.78
C GLU A 41 -10.07 6.42 10.66
N ASP A 42 -10.26 5.26 10.06
CA ASP A 42 -10.82 4.07 10.72
C ASP A 42 -10.11 2.75 10.38
N ASP A 43 -9.03 2.81 9.60
CA ASP A 43 -8.27 1.65 9.16
C ASP A 43 -9.06 0.66 8.28
N GLU A 44 -10.10 1.11 7.58
CA GLU A 44 -10.80 0.30 6.58
C GLU A 44 -9.87 -0.05 5.40
N GLU A 45 -9.82 -1.34 5.03
CA GLU A 45 -8.98 -1.82 3.92
C GLU A 45 -9.63 -1.48 2.58
N VAL A 46 -9.05 -0.53 1.86
CA VAL A 46 -9.57 -0.03 0.59
C VAL A 46 -8.84 -0.60 -0.62
N GLY A 47 -7.61 -1.06 -0.43
CA GLY A 47 -6.81 -1.61 -1.52
C GLY A 47 -5.71 -2.53 -1.04
N ARG A 48 -5.21 -3.35 -1.96
CA ARG A 48 -4.08 -4.26 -1.74
C ARG A 48 -3.11 -4.17 -2.90
N VAL A 49 -1.83 -4.05 -2.58
CA VAL A 49 -0.74 -4.10 -3.54
C VAL A 49 0.05 -5.39 -3.34
N THR A 50 0.20 -6.15 -4.43
CA THR A 50 1.03 -7.36 -4.46
C THR A 50 2.22 -7.13 -5.38
N ILE A 51 3.42 -7.43 -4.91
CA ILE A 51 4.66 -7.33 -5.70
C ILE A 51 4.92 -8.69 -6.33
N GLY A 52 4.88 -8.73 -7.67
CA GLY A 52 5.20 -9.91 -8.46
C GLY A 52 6.63 -10.40 -8.29
N PRO A 53 6.95 -11.64 -8.70
CA PRO A 53 8.30 -12.18 -8.63
C PRO A 53 9.32 -11.42 -9.51
N ASP A 54 8.84 -10.66 -10.49
CA ASP A 54 9.58 -9.75 -11.34
C ASP A 54 9.77 -8.35 -10.74
N GLY A 55 9.26 -8.12 -9.51
CA GLY A 55 9.30 -6.83 -8.83
C GLY A 55 8.25 -5.83 -9.32
N VAL A 56 7.31 -6.25 -10.18
CA VAL A 56 6.24 -5.39 -10.69
C VAL A 56 5.05 -5.42 -9.72
N PRO A 57 4.61 -4.28 -9.18
CA PRO A 57 3.45 -4.23 -8.30
C PRO A 57 2.13 -4.19 -9.08
N GLU A 58 1.11 -4.82 -8.52
CA GLU A 58 -0.28 -4.79 -8.99
C GLU A 58 -1.19 -4.30 -7.87
N LEU A 59 -2.11 -3.38 -8.20
CA LEU A 59 -3.12 -2.85 -7.27
C LEU A 59 -4.46 -3.54 -7.47
N THR A 60 -5.04 -4.00 -6.37
CA THR A 60 -6.43 -4.49 -6.28
C THR A 60 -7.21 -3.56 -5.37
N ILE A 61 -8.36 -3.09 -5.82
CA ILE A 61 -9.28 -2.30 -4.99
C ILE A 61 -10.23 -3.27 -4.27
N LEU A 62 -10.40 -3.05 -2.97
CA LEU A 62 -11.26 -3.86 -2.10
C LEU A 62 -12.62 -3.19 -1.87
N ASP A 63 -12.65 -1.86 -1.87
CA ASP A 63 -13.85 -1.05 -1.70
C ASP A 63 -14.51 -0.73 -3.07
N PRO A 64 -15.74 -1.21 -3.33
CA PRO A 64 -16.43 -0.97 -4.61
C PRO A 64 -16.88 0.48 -4.82
N ASP A 65 -16.90 1.32 -3.78
CA ASP A 65 -17.34 2.72 -3.86
C ASP A 65 -16.22 3.68 -4.34
N LEU A 66 -14.98 3.18 -4.44
CA LEU A 66 -13.82 3.96 -4.92
C LEU A 66 -13.68 3.97 -6.45
N ARG A 67 -12.96 4.99 -6.96
CA ARG A 67 -12.73 5.15 -8.41
C ARG A 67 -11.94 3.98 -9.02
N THR A 68 -12.03 3.85 -10.34
CA THR A 68 -11.52 2.69 -11.09
C THR A 68 -10.02 2.43 -10.92
N PRO A 69 -9.62 1.14 -10.76
CA PRO A 69 -8.23 0.72 -10.47
C PRO A 69 -7.24 0.97 -11.61
N GLU A 70 -7.71 1.25 -12.82
CA GLU A 70 -6.86 1.33 -14.01
C GLU A 70 -5.87 2.50 -13.94
N ASP A 71 -6.33 3.69 -13.55
CA ASP A 71 -5.49 4.89 -13.47
C ASP A 71 -4.50 4.78 -12.31
N ALA A 72 -4.96 4.35 -11.13
CA ALA A 72 -4.10 4.16 -9.96
C ALA A 72 -3.11 3.00 -10.15
N GLY A 73 -3.53 1.91 -10.78
CA GLY A 73 -2.66 0.78 -11.12
C GLY A 73 -1.59 1.16 -12.14
N LYS A 74 -1.94 1.98 -13.15
CA LYS A 74 -0.96 2.51 -14.10
C LYS A 74 0.03 3.45 -13.43
N CYS A 75 -0.46 4.39 -12.62
CA CYS A 75 0.39 5.27 -11.81
C CYS A 75 1.37 4.46 -10.96
N LEU A 76 0.89 3.42 -10.26
CA LEU A 76 1.70 2.58 -9.40
C LEU A 76 2.82 1.89 -10.17
N LYS A 77 2.53 1.32 -11.34
CA LYS A 77 3.53 0.65 -12.19
C LYS A 77 4.59 1.62 -12.69
N GLU A 78 4.18 2.83 -13.08
CA GLU A 78 5.09 3.85 -13.57
C GLU A 78 6.00 4.39 -12.45
N CYS A 79 5.43 4.71 -11.28
CA CYS A 79 6.17 5.16 -10.11
C CYS A 79 7.16 4.09 -9.61
N ALA A 80 6.69 2.85 -9.48
CA ALA A 80 7.47 1.77 -8.89
C ALA A 80 8.54 1.18 -9.83
N ARG A 81 8.65 1.66 -11.07
CA ARG A 81 9.59 1.12 -12.07
C ARG A 81 11.05 1.13 -11.59
N GLY A 82 11.42 2.08 -10.74
CA GLY A 82 12.76 2.19 -10.14
C GLY A 82 12.95 1.40 -8.84
N CYS A 83 11.87 0.86 -8.25
CA CYS A 83 11.92 0.24 -6.93
C CYS A 83 12.53 -1.17 -6.94
N ASN A 84 12.57 -1.86 -8.09
CA ASN A 84 13.11 -3.23 -8.21
C ASN A 84 12.53 -4.21 -7.15
N GLY A 85 11.26 -4.07 -6.80
CA GLY A 85 10.58 -4.87 -5.78
C GLY A 85 10.88 -4.49 -4.32
N ASP A 86 11.60 -3.40 -4.05
CA ASP A 86 11.76 -2.87 -2.69
C ASP A 86 10.41 -2.44 -2.11
N VAL A 87 9.96 -3.14 -1.06
CA VAL A 87 8.60 -2.97 -0.52
C VAL A 87 8.36 -1.58 0.08
N LEU A 88 9.40 -0.92 0.62
CA LEU A 88 9.26 0.43 1.18
C LEU A 88 9.10 1.46 0.07
N CYS A 89 9.89 1.35 -1.00
CA CYS A 89 9.76 2.16 -2.20
C CYS A 89 8.38 1.98 -2.84
N VAL A 90 7.94 0.72 -3.00
CA VAL A 90 6.61 0.41 -3.55
C VAL A 90 5.49 0.95 -2.64
N ALA A 91 5.62 0.87 -1.32
CA ALA A 91 4.62 1.41 -0.40
C ALA A 91 4.45 2.94 -0.53
N GLY A 92 5.55 3.67 -0.77
CA GLY A 92 5.50 5.10 -1.09
C GLY A 92 4.72 5.38 -2.38
N CYS A 93 5.07 4.68 -3.48
CA CYS A 93 4.35 4.80 -4.75
C CYS A 93 2.88 4.39 -4.65
N ALA A 94 2.58 3.35 -3.86
CA ALA A 94 1.23 2.88 -3.64
C ALA A 94 0.38 3.94 -2.93
N LEU A 95 0.93 4.63 -1.92
CA LEU A 95 0.24 5.74 -1.27
C LEU A 95 0.01 6.93 -2.19
N GLU A 96 1.04 7.36 -2.92
CA GLU A 96 0.93 8.48 -3.87
C GLU A 96 -0.14 8.20 -4.93
N CYS A 97 -0.16 6.99 -5.49
CA CYS A 97 -1.12 6.64 -6.53
C CYS A 97 -2.51 6.28 -5.97
N ALA A 98 -2.61 5.84 -4.72
CA ALA A 98 -3.89 5.60 -4.08
C ALA A 98 -4.65 6.90 -3.77
N THR A 99 -4.01 8.07 -3.79
CA THR A 99 -4.77 9.33 -3.70
C THR A 99 -5.65 9.59 -4.93
N ILE A 100 -5.50 8.82 -6.02
CA ILE A 100 -6.34 8.93 -7.23
C ILE A 100 -7.73 8.30 -7.00
N ILE A 101 -7.81 7.31 -6.09
CA ILE A 101 -9.04 6.53 -5.87
C ILE A 101 -9.97 7.11 -4.81
N ILE A 102 -9.46 8.02 -3.97
CA ILE A 102 -10.22 8.89 -3.05
C ILE A 102 -10.56 10.23 -3.74
#